data_AF-A0A8T7GLA0-F1
#
_entry.id   AF-A0A8T7GLA0-F1
#
_cell.length_a   1.000
_cell.length_b   1.000
_cell.length_c   1.000
_cell.angle_alpha   90.00
_cell.angle_beta   90.00
_cell.angle_gamma   90.00
#
_symmetry.space_group_name_H-M   'P 1'
#
loop_
_entity.id
_entity.type
_entity.pdbx_description
1 polymer ?
#
loop_
_entity_poly.entity_id
_entity_poly.type
_entity_poly.pdbx_seq_one_letter_code
_entity_poly.pdbx_strand_id
1 'polypeptide(L)'
;MRATLGYERRDERLHRGWLRSLLEKLGDKPHLIIVEAPDARTRAELIAYRGKITFAELLHQGRFLRGSEAVKTLEQLEGEARIAVARLRETIVDWGPQLELGIKGIDLQHRQLVNTLNRLYQGLLLGEPGPLLRGALSFLEEYSRLHFRSEERFFERHGYPRAEEHRRQHRWFIEKVRELREREALGETTLTLEVIDFLAEWVARHIAGSDRDYAEWIRRLGGQP
;
A
#
# COMPACT_ATOMS: atom_id res chain seq x y z
N MET A 1 3.41 4.53 6.65
CA MET A 1 3.28 5.84 5.98
C MET A 1 2.18 6.75 6.54
N ARG A 2 0.98 6.27 6.91
CA ARG A 2 -0.12 7.15 7.39
C ARG A 2 0.22 8.07 8.56
N ALA A 3 0.94 7.56 9.57
CA ALA A 3 1.31 8.31 10.75
C ALA A 3 2.30 9.47 10.47
N THR A 4 3.00 9.42 9.33
CA THR A 4 4.00 10.41 8.93
C THR A 4 3.48 11.39 7.86
N LEU A 5 2.21 11.28 7.46
CA LEU A 5 1.58 12.22 6.54
C LEU A 5 1.34 13.57 7.22
N GLY A 6 1.71 14.65 6.54
CA GLY A 6 1.45 16.02 6.97
C GLY A 6 -0.02 16.40 6.73
N TYR A 7 -0.91 16.01 7.65
CA TYR A 7 -2.33 16.34 7.56
C TYR A 7 -2.59 17.82 7.88
N GLU A 8 -3.24 18.50 6.95
CA GLU A 8 -3.92 19.77 7.20
C GLU A 8 -5.32 19.46 7.75
N ARG A 9 -5.65 20.00 8.92
CA ARG A 9 -6.92 19.76 9.61
C ARG A 9 -7.73 21.04 9.67
N ARG A 10 -9.03 20.92 9.46
CA ARG A 10 -9.97 22.03 9.58
C ARG A 10 -11.34 21.52 10.01
N ASP A 11 -12.02 22.32 10.81
CA ASP A 11 -13.46 22.18 11.01
C ASP A 11 -14.17 22.78 9.78
N GLU A 12 -15.10 22.03 9.20
CA GLU A 12 -15.81 22.41 8.00
C GLU A 12 -17.30 22.10 8.18
N ARG A 13 -18.15 23.05 7.79
CA ARG A 13 -19.60 22.85 7.80
C ARG A 13 -20.00 22.15 6.50
N LEU A 14 -20.36 20.87 6.63
CA LEU A 14 -20.90 20.07 5.54
C LEU A 14 -22.23 20.65 5.07
N HIS A 15 -22.32 20.80 3.76
CA HIS A 15 -23.48 21.31 3.03
C HIS A 15 -23.45 20.69 1.63
N ARG A 16 -24.59 20.69 0.94
CA ARG A 16 -24.67 20.15 -0.43
C ARG A 16 -23.59 20.80 -1.33
N GLY A 17 -22.71 19.98 -1.90
CA GLY A 17 -21.63 20.44 -2.78
C GLY A 17 -20.29 20.72 -2.09
N TRP A 18 -20.17 20.49 -0.78
CA TRP A 18 -18.91 20.67 -0.04
C TRP A 18 -17.76 19.84 -0.64
N LEU A 19 -18.05 18.58 -1.01
CA LEU A 19 -17.04 17.64 -1.52
C LEU A 19 -16.47 18.13 -2.86
N ARG A 20 -17.33 18.60 -3.76
CA ARG A 20 -16.91 19.22 -5.02
C ARG A 20 -16.00 20.42 -4.78
N SER A 21 -16.40 21.33 -3.89
CA SER A 21 -15.63 22.53 -3.54
C SER A 21 -14.26 22.18 -2.93
N LEU A 22 -14.19 21.10 -2.14
CA LEU A 22 -12.92 20.57 -1.65
C LEU A 22 -12.05 20.04 -2.80
N LEU A 23 -12.61 19.20 -3.68
CA LEU A 23 -11.86 18.61 -4.80
C LEU A 23 -11.28 19.65 -5.75
N GLU A 24 -12.04 20.72 -6.05
CA GLU A 24 -11.57 21.83 -6.88
C GLU A 24 -10.33 22.52 -6.27
N LYS A 25 -10.24 22.61 -4.94
CA LYS A 25 -9.06 23.17 -4.23
C LYS A 25 -7.85 22.24 -4.23
N LEU A 26 -8.08 20.91 -4.17
CA LEU A 26 -7.00 19.92 -4.11
C LEU A 26 -6.32 19.71 -5.48
N GLY A 27 -7.02 20.02 -6.57
CA GLY A 27 -6.50 19.90 -7.93
C GLY A 27 -6.20 18.44 -8.32
N ASP A 28 -5.10 18.25 -9.05
CA ASP A 28 -4.84 16.98 -9.74
C ASP A 28 -4.02 15.97 -8.96
N LYS A 29 -3.43 16.36 -7.81
CA LYS A 29 -2.56 15.47 -7.03
C LYS A 29 -3.37 14.48 -6.19
N PRO A 30 -2.83 13.30 -5.87
CA PRO A 30 -3.54 12.34 -5.05
C PRO A 30 -3.57 12.82 -3.59
N HIS A 31 -4.72 12.71 -2.95
CA HIS A 31 -4.93 13.11 -1.56
C HIS A 31 -5.72 12.03 -0.81
N LEU A 32 -5.33 11.81 0.44
CA LEU A 32 -6.13 11.10 1.42
C LEU A 32 -6.95 12.13 2.19
N ILE A 33 -8.26 11.90 2.26
CA ILE A 33 -9.20 12.76 2.96
C ILE A 33 -9.88 11.91 4.04
N ILE A 34 -9.80 12.37 5.28
CA ILE A 34 -10.50 11.78 6.41
C ILE A 34 -11.58 12.76 6.84
N VAL A 35 -12.81 12.29 6.95
CA VAL A 35 -13.97 13.07 7.42
C VAL A 35 -14.49 12.44 8.69
N GLU A 36 -14.59 13.22 9.76
CA GLU A 36 -15.07 12.77 11.06
C GLU A 36 -16.18 13.69 11.55
N ALA A 37 -17.37 13.14 11.77
CA ALA A 37 -18.47 13.89 12.38
C ALA A 37 -18.26 14.01 13.91
N PRO A 38 -18.74 15.08 14.55
CA PRO A 38 -18.59 15.34 15.99
C PRO A 38 -19.15 14.23 16.89
N ASP A 39 -20.17 13.53 16.43
CA ASP A 39 -20.83 12.46 17.19
C ASP A 39 -20.05 11.13 17.18
N ALA A 40 -18.91 11.06 16.48
CA ALA A 40 -18.09 9.87 16.25
C ALA A 40 -18.85 8.68 15.64
N ARG A 41 -20.07 8.89 15.15
CA ARG A 41 -20.89 7.85 14.48
C ARG A 41 -20.70 7.84 12.99
N THR A 42 -19.99 8.84 12.47
CA THR A 42 -19.64 8.94 11.06
C THR A 42 -18.16 9.20 10.88
N ARG A 43 -17.50 8.28 10.17
CA ARG A 43 -16.11 8.42 9.75
C ARG A 43 -15.98 7.96 8.30
N ALA A 44 -15.44 8.82 7.46
CA ALA A 44 -15.16 8.51 6.07
C ALA A 44 -13.67 8.59 5.79
N GLU A 45 -13.23 7.71 4.91
CA GLU A 45 -11.91 7.75 4.31
C GLU A 45 -12.07 7.77 2.80
N LEU A 46 -11.49 8.77 2.15
CA LEU A 46 -11.56 8.96 0.72
C LEU A 46 -10.16 9.09 0.13
N ILE A 47 -9.97 8.56 -1.07
CA ILE A 47 -8.87 8.96 -1.93
C ILE A 47 -9.44 9.82 -3.04
N ALA A 48 -8.85 11.00 -3.21
CA ALA A 48 -9.12 11.90 -4.31
C ALA A 48 -7.92 11.94 -5.24
N TYR A 49 -8.12 11.80 -6.55
CA TYR A 49 -7.08 11.98 -7.54
C TYR A 49 -7.68 12.54 -8.84
N ARG A 50 -6.99 13.51 -9.48
CA ARG A 50 -7.45 14.18 -10.71
C ARG A 50 -8.87 14.75 -10.58
N GLY A 51 -9.13 15.44 -9.45
CA GLY A 51 -10.44 16.04 -9.15
C GLY A 51 -11.59 15.06 -8.91
N LYS A 52 -11.32 13.76 -8.72
CA LYS A 52 -12.36 12.73 -8.52
C LYS A 52 -12.10 11.92 -7.27
N ILE A 53 -13.16 11.44 -6.63
CA ILE A 53 -13.06 10.39 -5.61
C ILE A 53 -12.87 9.05 -6.32
N THR A 54 -11.75 8.39 -6.05
CA THR A 54 -11.37 7.11 -6.63
C THR A 54 -11.50 5.96 -5.64
N PHE A 55 -11.53 6.26 -4.35
CA PHE A 55 -11.82 5.33 -3.27
C PHE A 55 -12.67 6.03 -2.21
N ALA A 56 -13.65 5.32 -1.65
CA ALA A 56 -14.46 5.81 -0.56
C ALA A 56 -14.89 4.66 0.34
N GLU A 57 -14.62 4.79 1.62
CA GLU A 57 -15.14 3.94 2.68
C GLU A 57 -15.77 4.83 3.75
N LEU A 58 -16.97 4.47 4.19
CA LEU A 58 -17.75 5.26 5.14
C LEU A 58 -18.34 4.33 6.19
N LEU A 59 -17.98 4.55 7.45
CA LEU A 59 -18.73 4.04 8.59
C LEU A 59 -19.77 5.10 8.95
N HIS A 60 -21.05 4.78 8.82
CA HIS A 60 -22.15 5.67 9.17
C HIS A 60 -23.22 4.90 9.95
N GLN A 61 -23.50 5.33 11.17
CA GLN A 61 -24.52 4.71 12.04
C GLN A 61 -24.32 3.19 12.22
N GLY A 62 -23.06 2.74 12.33
CA GLY A 62 -22.72 1.32 12.48
C GLY A 62 -22.78 0.50 11.19
N ARG A 63 -23.10 1.12 10.05
CA ARG A 63 -23.09 0.48 8.73
C ARG A 63 -21.87 0.92 7.93
N PHE A 64 -21.24 -0.04 7.27
CA PHE A 64 -20.10 0.22 6.40
C PHE A 64 -20.58 0.34 4.94
N LEU A 65 -20.27 1.46 4.31
CA LEU A 65 -20.62 1.78 2.93
C LEU A 65 -19.34 1.98 2.12
N ARG A 66 -19.39 1.67 0.82
CA ARG A 66 -18.22 1.75 -0.07
C ARG A 66 -18.55 2.42 -1.40
N GLY A 67 -17.51 2.93 -2.06
CA GLY A 67 -17.58 3.43 -3.43
C GLY A 67 -18.66 4.51 -3.60
N SER A 68 -19.49 4.36 -4.64
CA SER A 68 -20.50 5.38 -4.97
C SER A 68 -21.58 5.56 -3.89
N GLU A 69 -21.91 4.52 -3.13
CA GLU A 69 -22.88 4.60 -2.03
C GLU A 69 -22.30 5.42 -0.86
N ALA A 70 -21.03 5.20 -0.52
CA ALA A 70 -20.32 5.99 0.48
C ALA A 70 -20.28 7.48 0.10
N VAL A 71 -19.92 7.79 -1.16
CA VAL A 71 -19.86 9.18 -1.66
C VAL A 71 -21.23 9.84 -1.60
N LYS A 72 -22.28 9.18 -2.11
CA LYS A 72 -23.66 9.71 -2.09
C LYS A 72 -24.15 10.00 -0.68
N THR A 73 -23.88 9.09 0.25
CA THR A 73 -24.27 9.25 1.66
C THR A 73 -23.53 10.43 2.28
N LEU A 74 -22.22 10.53 2.04
CA LEU A 74 -21.37 11.60 2.55
C LEU A 74 -21.77 13.00 2.01
N GLU A 75 -22.21 13.08 0.75
CA GLU A 75 -22.71 14.33 0.15
C GLU A 75 -24.04 14.83 0.75
N GLN A 76 -24.81 13.93 1.36
CA GLN A 76 -26.08 14.23 2.02
C GLN A 76 -25.92 14.62 3.49
N LEU A 77 -24.72 14.48 4.06
CA LEU A 77 -24.46 14.88 5.43
C LEU A 77 -24.46 16.40 5.55
N GLU A 78 -25.06 16.88 6.64
CA GLU A 78 -25.12 18.28 7.01
C GLU A 78 -24.59 18.46 8.44
N GLY A 79 -24.07 19.65 8.73
CA GLY A 79 -23.56 20.00 10.05
C GLY A 79 -22.04 20.12 10.08
N GLU A 80 -21.46 20.20 11.27
CA GLU A 80 -20.02 20.33 11.43
C GLU A 80 -19.32 18.99 11.23
N ALA A 81 -18.13 19.00 10.63
CA ALA A 81 -17.25 17.86 10.55
C ALA A 81 -15.79 18.31 10.61
N ARG A 82 -14.93 17.45 11.15
CA ARG A 82 -13.48 17.60 11.05
C ARG A 82 -13.03 16.94 9.76
N ILE A 83 -12.35 17.71 8.93
CA ILE A 83 -11.73 17.21 7.71
C ILE A 83 -10.22 17.29 7.88
N ALA A 84 -9.56 16.15 7.68
CA ALA A 84 -8.11 16.07 7.60
C ALA A 84 -7.72 15.67 6.17
N VAL A 85 -6.86 16.45 5.54
CA VAL A 85 -6.37 16.18 4.19
C VAL A 85 -4.85 16.02 4.23
N ALA A 86 -4.36 14.96 3.60
CA ALA A 86 -2.94 14.75 3.37
C ALA A 86 -2.67 14.50 1.90
N ARG A 87 -1.65 15.19 1.36
CA ARG A 87 -1.14 14.88 0.03
C ARG A 87 -0.43 13.53 0.05
N LEU A 88 -0.81 12.69 -0.91
CA LEU A 88 -0.18 11.40 -1.15
C LEU A 88 0.94 11.53 -2.19
N ARG A 89 1.89 10.60 -2.14
CA ARG A 89 2.91 10.44 -3.18
C ARG A 89 2.33 9.73 -4.39
N GLU A 90 2.97 9.84 -5.54
CA GLU A 90 2.61 9.07 -6.74
C GLU A 90 3.15 7.63 -6.68
N THR A 91 4.22 7.40 -5.94
CA THR A 91 4.77 6.06 -5.69
C THR A 91 4.69 5.74 -4.20
N ILE A 92 4.51 4.47 -3.86
CA ILE A 92 4.49 4.04 -2.46
C ILE A 92 5.88 3.64 -1.99
N VAL A 93 6.71 3.12 -2.91
CA VAL A 93 8.13 2.87 -2.68
C VAL A 93 8.94 3.51 -3.79
N ASP A 94 9.86 4.39 -3.40
CA ASP A 94 10.85 4.97 -4.28
C ASP A 94 12.09 4.06 -4.31
N TRP A 95 12.45 3.59 -5.50
CA TRP A 95 13.71 2.86 -5.65
C TRP A 95 14.90 3.80 -5.41
N GLY A 96 15.88 3.35 -4.64
CA GLY A 96 17.11 4.10 -4.39
C GLY A 96 18.23 3.23 -3.85
N PRO A 97 19.41 3.83 -3.58
CA PRO A 97 20.60 3.10 -3.13
C PRO A 97 20.39 2.25 -1.86
N GLN A 98 19.45 2.64 -1.01
CA GLN A 98 19.08 1.89 0.19
C GLN A 98 18.43 0.53 -0.10
N LEU A 99 17.91 0.32 -1.31
CA LEU A 99 17.35 -0.94 -1.78
C LEU A 99 18.28 -1.69 -2.75
N GLU A 100 19.46 -1.13 -3.03
CA GLU A 100 20.48 -1.78 -3.86
C GLU A 100 21.43 -2.60 -2.99
N LEU A 101 21.59 -3.86 -3.37
CA LEU A 101 22.48 -4.82 -2.71
C LEU A 101 23.80 -4.98 -3.48
N GLY A 102 23.83 -4.57 -4.75
CA GLY A 102 24.96 -4.73 -5.64
C GLY A 102 25.02 -6.09 -6.31
N ILE A 103 24.02 -6.95 -6.10
CA ILE A 103 23.85 -8.24 -6.75
C ILE A 103 22.88 -8.04 -7.92
N LYS A 104 23.40 -7.81 -9.14
CA LYS A 104 22.60 -7.36 -10.29
C LYS A 104 21.32 -8.17 -10.52
N GLY A 105 21.42 -9.50 -10.43
CA GLY A 105 20.28 -10.39 -10.66
C GLY A 105 19.19 -10.28 -9.58
N ILE A 106 19.58 -9.97 -8.34
CA ILE A 106 18.66 -9.76 -7.22
C ILE A 106 18.08 -8.35 -7.27
N ASP A 107 18.90 -7.32 -7.52
CA ASP A 107 18.43 -5.94 -7.62
C ASP A 107 17.35 -5.80 -8.72
N LEU A 108 17.47 -6.54 -9.82
CA LEU A 108 16.43 -6.60 -10.86
C LEU A 108 15.12 -7.22 -10.36
N GLN A 109 15.20 -8.26 -9.52
CA GLN A 109 14.02 -8.90 -8.93
C GLN A 109 13.35 -7.99 -7.89
N HIS A 110 14.14 -7.33 -7.04
CA HIS A 110 13.64 -6.33 -6.08
C HIS A 110 12.96 -5.17 -6.78
N ARG A 111 13.52 -4.65 -7.89
CA ARG A 111 12.85 -3.62 -8.70
C ARG A 111 11.49 -4.08 -9.19
N GLN A 112 11.35 -5.34 -9.61
CA GLN A 112 10.07 -5.87 -10.06
C GLN A 112 9.05 -6.01 -8.92
N LEU A 113 9.47 -6.38 -7.70
CA LEU A 113 8.61 -6.37 -6.51
C LEU A 113 8.13 -4.95 -6.19
N VAL A 114 9.04 -3.98 -6.16
CA VAL A 114 8.73 -2.57 -5.94
C VAL A 114 7.78 -2.02 -7.01
N ASN A 115 8.02 -2.34 -8.28
CA ASN A 115 7.14 -1.95 -9.38
C ASN A 115 5.73 -2.53 -9.24
N THR A 116 5.62 -3.78 -8.76
CA THR A 116 4.32 -4.43 -8.53
C THR A 116 3.55 -3.74 -7.40
N LEU A 117 4.23 -3.41 -6.30
CA LEU A 117 3.64 -2.65 -5.19
C LEU A 117 3.21 -1.25 -5.63
N ASN A 118 4.03 -0.56 -6.43
CA ASN A 118 3.68 0.74 -7.01
C ASN A 118 2.48 0.63 -7.96
N ARG A 119 2.34 -0.47 -8.70
CA ARG A 119 1.17 -0.72 -9.56
C ARG A 119 -0.10 -0.97 -8.75
N LEU A 120 -0.02 -1.73 -7.66
CA LEU A 120 -1.14 -1.91 -6.73
C LEU A 120 -1.58 -0.56 -6.16
N TYR A 121 -0.63 0.23 -5.69
CA TYR A 121 -0.88 1.56 -5.15
C TYR A 121 -1.50 2.51 -6.18
N GLN A 122 -0.94 2.59 -7.39
CA GLN A 122 -1.48 3.41 -8.48
C GLN A 122 -2.89 2.97 -8.87
N GLY A 123 -3.14 1.66 -8.94
CA GLY A 123 -4.48 1.14 -9.21
C GLY A 123 -5.50 1.59 -8.17
N LEU A 124 -5.13 1.57 -6.88
CA LEU A 124 -5.97 2.11 -5.81
C LEU A 124 -6.19 3.62 -5.98
N LEU A 125 -5.14 4.40 -6.23
CA LEU A 125 -5.24 5.84 -6.40
C LEU A 125 -6.13 6.25 -7.58
N LEU A 126 -6.12 5.47 -8.66
CA LEU A 126 -6.91 5.72 -9.87
C LEU A 126 -8.32 5.12 -9.81
N GLY A 127 -8.63 4.31 -8.78
CA GLY A 127 -9.93 3.66 -8.65
C GLY A 127 -10.12 2.54 -9.68
N GLU A 128 -9.03 1.83 -10.02
CA GLU A 128 -9.07 0.72 -10.96
C GLU A 128 -10.01 -0.38 -10.48
N PRO A 129 -10.69 -1.09 -11.40
CA PRO A 129 -11.57 -2.20 -11.05
C PRO A 129 -10.88 -3.27 -10.21
N GLY A 130 -11.61 -3.84 -9.24
CA GLY A 130 -11.14 -4.92 -8.37
C GLY A 130 -10.41 -6.07 -9.09
N PRO A 131 -10.85 -6.56 -10.26
CA PRO A 131 -10.11 -7.59 -11.02
C PRO A 131 -8.66 -7.22 -11.36
N LEU A 132 -8.37 -5.95 -11.67
CA LEU A 132 -7.00 -5.52 -11.99
C LEU A 132 -6.13 -5.51 -10.74
N LEU A 133 -6.67 -5.06 -9.61
CA LEU A 133 -5.98 -5.08 -8.32
C LEU A 133 -5.70 -6.51 -7.86
N ARG A 134 -6.67 -7.42 -8.02
CA ARG A 134 -6.49 -8.87 -7.79
C ARG A 134 -5.37 -9.45 -8.66
N GLY A 135 -5.35 -9.10 -9.94
CA GLY A 135 -4.29 -9.56 -10.85
C GLY A 135 -2.90 -9.14 -10.38
N ALA A 136 -2.75 -7.89 -9.92
CA ALA A 136 -1.48 -7.40 -9.39
C ALA A 136 -1.10 -8.07 -8.05
N LEU A 137 -2.07 -8.39 -7.19
CA LEU A 137 -1.84 -9.10 -5.94
C LEU A 137 -1.42 -10.57 -6.18
N SER A 138 -2.05 -11.25 -7.14
CA SER A 138 -1.65 -12.59 -7.59
C SER A 138 -0.22 -12.58 -8.15
N PHE A 139 0.11 -11.58 -8.98
CA PHE A 139 1.46 -11.42 -9.50
C PHE A 139 2.47 -11.17 -8.36
N LEU A 140 2.13 -10.36 -7.37
CA LEU A 140 3.00 -10.14 -6.19
C LEU A 140 3.28 -11.45 -5.46
N GLU A 141 2.26 -12.27 -5.21
CA GLU A 141 2.42 -13.57 -4.56
C GLU A 141 3.36 -14.49 -5.35
N GLU A 142 3.08 -14.70 -6.64
CA GLU A 142 3.84 -15.60 -7.49
C GLU A 142 5.28 -15.14 -7.67
N TYR A 143 5.47 -13.85 -7.96
CA TYR A 143 6.79 -13.29 -8.19
C TYR A 143 7.64 -13.32 -6.92
N SER A 144 7.04 -13.07 -5.75
CA SER A 144 7.75 -13.19 -4.46
C SER A 144 8.22 -14.63 -4.23
N ARG A 145 7.40 -15.65 -4.55
CA ARG A 145 7.82 -17.07 -4.45
C ARG A 145 9.00 -17.40 -5.36
N LEU A 146 9.07 -16.79 -6.56
CA LEU A 146 10.17 -17.01 -7.50
C LEU A 146 11.45 -16.29 -7.04
N HIS A 147 11.29 -15.06 -6.57
CA HIS A 147 12.36 -14.24 -6.02
C HIS A 147 13.01 -14.90 -4.79
N PHE A 148 12.21 -15.24 -3.77
CA PHE A 148 12.70 -15.88 -2.55
C PHE A 148 13.39 -17.22 -2.81
N ARG A 149 12.87 -18.03 -3.76
CA ARG A 149 13.57 -19.25 -4.20
C ARG A 149 14.94 -18.98 -4.85
N SER A 150 15.12 -17.81 -5.46
CA SER A 150 16.41 -17.42 -6.02
C SER A 150 17.41 -17.08 -4.91
N GLU A 151 16.99 -16.32 -3.90
CA GLU A 151 17.82 -16.00 -2.73
C GLU A 151 18.14 -17.25 -1.88
N GLU A 152 17.16 -18.13 -1.68
CA GLU A 152 17.37 -19.36 -0.91
C GLU A 152 18.42 -20.29 -1.54
N ARG A 153 18.48 -20.32 -2.88
CA ARG A 153 19.57 -20.99 -3.60
C ARG A 153 20.92 -20.30 -3.39
N PHE A 154 20.94 -18.97 -3.24
CA PHE A 154 22.17 -18.27 -2.84
C PHE A 154 22.60 -18.65 -1.43
N PHE A 155 21.65 -18.77 -0.48
CA PHE A 155 21.95 -19.16 0.90
C PHE A 155 22.61 -20.53 0.96
N GLU A 156 22.08 -21.50 0.21
CA GLU A 156 22.61 -22.87 0.13
C GLU A 156 24.00 -22.92 -0.49
N ARG A 157 24.21 -22.21 -1.61
CA ARG A 157 25.50 -22.19 -2.31
C ARG A 157 26.63 -21.55 -1.50
N HIS A 158 26.32 -20.56 -0.67
CA HIS A 158 27.31 -19.75 0.04
C HIS A 158 27.31 -19.98 1.55
N GLY A 159 26.54 -20.96 2.05
CA GLY A 159 26.50 -21.29 3.48
C GLY A 159 26.06 -20.13 4.37
N TYR A 160 25.02 -19.38 3.98
CA TYR A 160 24.56 -18.22 4.76
C TYR A 160 24.04 -18.65 6.15
N PRO A 161 24.66 -18.18 7.26
CA PRO A 161 24.38 -18.72 8.60
C PRO A 161 22.97 -18.42 9.13
N ARG A 162 22.30 -17.37 8.62
CA ARG A 162 20.92 -17.00 9.02
C ARG A 162 19.85 -17.45 8.01
N ALA A 163 20.17 -18.42 7.15
CA ALA A 163 19.26 -18.89 6.10
C ALA A 163 17.87 -19.28 6.62
N GLU A 164 17.79 -20.03 7.72
CA GLU A 164 16.49 -20.51 8.21
C GLU A 164 15.62 -19.38 8.79
N GLU A 165 16.23 -18.39 9.44
CA GLU A 165 15.51 -17.19 9.88
C GLU A 165 14.96 -16.40 8.71
N HIS A 166 15.78 -16.21 7.68
CA HIS A 166 15.39 -15.53 6.46
C HIS A 166 14.23 -16.26 5.75
N ARG A 167 14.31 -17.59 5.60
CA ARG A 167 13.21 -18.41 5.04
C ARG A 167 11.90 -18.28 5.83
N ARG A 168 11.95 -18.09 7.15
CA ARG A 168 10.73 -17.83 7.94
C ARG A 168 10.07 -16.51 7.55
N GLN A 169 10.86 -15.46 7.33
CA GLN A 169 10.36 -14.16 6.87
C GLN A 169 9.69 -14.29 5.49
N HIS A 170 10.32 -15.02 4.56
CA HIS A 170 9.74 -15.33 3.24
C HIS A 170 8.39 -16.05 3.35
N ARG A 171 8.34 -17.16 4.10
CA ARG A 171 7.11 -17.94 4.29
C ARG A 171 5.99 -17.09 4.89
N TRP A 172 6.31 -16.25 5.87
CA TRP A 172 5.35 -15.34 6.48
C TRP A 172 4.78 -14.35 5.45
N PHE A 173 5.62 -13.73 4.62
CA PHE A 173 5.16 -12.76 3.63
C PHE A 173 4.27 -13.41 2.56
N ILE A 174 4.67 -14.58 2.05
CA ILE A 174 3.86 -15.33 1.08
C ILE A 174 2.49 -15.68 1.65
N GLU A 175 2.44 -16.18 2.89
CA GLU A 175 1.16 -16.52 3.52
C GLU A 175 0.30 -15.27 3.74
N LYS A 176 0.89 -14.14 4.13
CA LYS A 176 0.14 -12.89 4.29
C LYS A 176 -0.45 -12.38 2.97
N VAL A 177 0.32 -12.40 1.88
CA VAL A 177 -0.19 -12.00 0.56
C VAL A 177 -1.30 -12.95 0.10
N ARG A 178 -1.13 -14.26 0.33
CA ARG A 178 -2.13 -15.28 0.01
C ARG A 178 -3.44 -15.09 0.80
N GLU A 179 -3.36 -14.93 2.12
CA GLU A 179 -4.53 -14.65 2.98
C GLU A 179 -5.29 -13.41 2.51
N LEU A 180 -4.57 -12.33 2.18
CA LEU A 180 -5.17 -11.10 1.65
C LEU A 180 -5.88 -11.36 0.31
N ARG A 181 -5.25 -12.11 -0.59
CA ARG A 181 -5.82 -12.46 -1.91
C ARG A 181 -7.08 -13.31 -1.77
N GLU A 182 -7.07 -14.31 -0.91
CA GLU A 182 -8.21 -15.20 -0.68
C GLU A 182 -9.39 -14.44 -0.07
N ARG A 183 -9.15 -13.63 0.97
CA ARG A 183 -10.20 -12.82 1.61
C ARG A 183 -10.77 -11.75 0.68
N GLU A 184 -9.96 -11.14 -0.18
CA GLU A 184 -10.44 -10.14 -1.13
C GLU A 184 -11.31 -10.80 -2.20
N ALA A 185 -10.93 -11.99 -2.68
CA ALA A 185 -11.72 -12.75 -3.64
C ALA A 185 -13.10 -13.17 -3.09
N LEU A 186 -13.19 -13.40 -1.79
CA LEU A 186 -14.44 -13.67 -1.06
C LEU A 186 -15.24 -12.41 -0.71
N GLY A 187 -14.68 -11.21 -0.95
CA GLY A 187 -15.29 -9.93 -0.55
C GLY A 187 -15.22 -9.64 0.95
N GLU A 188 -14.52 -10.46 1.73
CA GLU A 188 -14.36 -10.33 3.19
C GLU A 188 -13.36 -9.23 3.59
N THR A 189 -12.52 -8.81 2.66
CA THR A 189 -11.63 -7.66 2.82
C THR A 189 -11.59 -6.83 1.55
N THR A 190 -11.08 -5.61 1.66
CA THR A 190 -10.80 -4.74 0.52
C THR A 190 -9.33 -4.36 0.56
N LEU A 191 -8.73 -4.21 -0.62
CA LEU A 191 -7.40 -3.62 -0.73
C LEU A 191 -7.50 -2.13 -0.40
N THR A 192 -7.06 -1.78 0.80
CA THR A 192 -7.00 -0.40 1.29
C THR A 192 -5.58 0.14 1.14
N LEU A 193 -5.45 1.46 1.27
CA LEU A 193 -4.14 2.10 1.31
C LEU A 193 -3.25 1.53 2.42
N GLU A 194 -3.84 1.21 3.57
CA GLU A 194 -3.12 0.64 4.71
C GLU A 194 -2.55 -0.75 4.42
N VAL A 195 -3.32 -1.60 3.74
CA VAL A 195 -2.86 -2.94 3.34
C VAL A 195 -1.68 -2.83 2.36
N ILE A 196 -1.79 -1.93 1.36
CA ILE A 196 -0.71 -1.76 0.38
C ILE A 196 0.54 -1.13 1.03
N ASP A 197 0.37 -0.17 1.93
CA ASP A 197 1.45 0.44 2.73
C ASP A 197 2.17 -0.62 3.57
N PHE A 198 1.43 -1.51 4.23
CA PHE A 198 2.00 -2.61 5.00
C PHE A 198 2.86 -3.55 4.15
N LEU A 199 2.35 -3.98 2.98
CA LEU A 199 3.10 -4.85 2.06
C LEU A 199 4.36 -4.15 1.54
N ALA A 200 4.23 -2.88 1.15
CA ALA A 200 5.31 -2.05 0.65
C ALA A 200 6.41 -1.83 1.70
N GLU A 201 6.01 -1.50 2.92
CA GLU A 201 6.92 -1.29 4.05
C GLU A 201 7.65 -2.57 4.43
N TRP A 202 6.97 -3.72 4.43
CA TRP A 202 7.62 -5.00 4.67
C TRP A 202 8.70 -5.29 3.63
N VAL A 203 8.39 -5.18 2.33
CA VAL A 203 9.35 -5.45 1.24
C VAL A 203 10.54 -4.49 1.34
N ALA A 204 10.31 -3.19 1.51
CA ALA A 204 11.38 -2.20 1.60
C ALA A 204 12.30 -2.44 2.81
N ARG A 205 11.73 -2.80 3.98
CA ARG A 205 12.51 -3.12 5.18
C ARG A 205 13.27 -4.43 5.05
N HIS A 206 12.66 -5.44 4.45
CA HIS A 206 13.26 -6.74 4.22
C HIS A 206 14.51 -6.61 3.33
N ILE A 207 14.39 -5.87 2.21
CA ILE A 207 15.51 -5.57 1.32
C ILE A 207 16.61 -4.79 2.04
N ALA A 208 16.24 -3.70 2.73
CA ALA A 208 17.21 -2.83 3.37
C ALA A 208 17.93 -3.47 4.57
N GLY A 209 17.32 -4.49 5.19
CA GLY A 209 17.84 -5.21 6.36
C GLY A 209 18.28 -6.63 6.02
N SER A 210 17.33 -7.58 6.03
CA SER A 210 17.58 -9.02 5.86
C SER A 210 18.31 -9.37 4.58
N ASP A 211 18.02 -8.70 3.46
CA ASP A 211 18.67 -9.03 2.19
C ASP A 211 20.08 -8.43 2.12
N ARG A 212 20.24 -7.21 2.64
CA ARG A 212 21.53 -6.55 2.80
C ARG A 212 22.50 -7.40 3.63
N ASP A 213 21.99 -8.04 4.67
CA ASP A 213 22.76 -8.93 5.54
C ASP A 213 23.39 -10.12 4.78
N TYR A 214 22.64 -10.79 3.88
CA TYR A 214 23.23 -11.88 3.11
C TYR A 214 24.11 -11.36 1.97
N ALA A 215 23.80 -10.19 1.40
CA ALA A 215 24.65 -9.57 0.39
C ALA A 215 26.03 -9.21 0.95
N GLU A 216 26.10 -8.76 2.21
CA GLU A 216 27.36 -8.56 2.93
C GLU A 216 28.11 -9.87 3.19
N TRP A 217 27.39 -10.93 3.55
CA TRP A 217 27.98 -12.26 3.74
C TRP A 217 28.67 -12.74 2.45
N ILE A 218 27.99 -12.65 1.30
CA ILE A 218 28.55 -13.07 0.00
C ILE A 218 29.79 -12.24 -0.35
N ARG A 219 29.73 -10.92 -0.16
CA ARG A 219 30.88 -10.03 -0.38
C ARG A 219 32.11 -10.43 0.45
N ARG A 220 31.91 -10.85 1.70
CA ARG A 220 33.01 -11.29 2.60
C ARG A 220 33.65 -12.61 2.16
N LEU A 221 32.92 -13.48 1.46
CA LEU A 221 33.45 -14.74 0.94
C LEU A 221 34.30 -14.57 -0.32
N GLY A 222 34.51 -13.33 -0.80
CA GLY A 222 35.22 -13.06 -2.06
C GLY A 222 34.40 -13.44 -3.30
N GLY A 223 33.13 -13.80 -3.12
CA GLY A 223 32.19 -13.90 -4.23
C GLY A 223 31.99 -12.53 -4.85
N GLN A 224 32.09 -12.43 -6.18
CA GLN A 224 31.52 -11.27 -6.86
C GLN A 224 30.00 -11.33 -6.70
N PRO A 225 29.36 -10.29 -6.12
CA PRO A 225 27.90 -10.18 -6.13
C PRO A 225 27.34 -10.07 -7.55
#